data_AF-A0AAP5YFN5-F1
#
_entry.id   AF-A0AAP5YFN5-F1
#
_cell.length_a   1.000
_cell.length_b   1.000
_cell.length_c   1.000
_cell.angle_alpha   90.00
_cell.angle_beta   90.00
_cell.angle_gamma   90.00
#
_symmetry.space_group_name_H-M   'P 1'
#
loop_
_entity.id
_entity.type
_entity.pdbx_description
1 polymer ?
#
loop_
_entity_poly.entity_id
_entity_poly.type
_entity_poly.pdbx_seq_one_letter_code
_entity_poly.pdbx_strand_id
1 'polypeptide(L)'
;MKRIIFGTLIIALLSACSKDNTHQALGTLERDRVTFTATSNEIIRALPVKEGSLVSEGEVLVQLDTKNQQAVLAHAVAEQA
;
A
#
# COMPACT_ATOMS: atom_id res chain seq x y z
N MET A 1 -21.35 16.00 -60.19
CA MET A 1 -21.29 16.88 -59.00
C MET A 1 -21.95 16.26 -57.76
N LYS A 2 -23.25 15.92 -57.77
CA LYS A 2 -23.94 15.29 -56.62
C LYS A 2 -23.28 14.00 -56.09
N ARG A 3 -22.78 13.13 -56.98
CA ARG A 3 -22.06 11.89 -56.61
C ARG A 3 -20.72 12.14 -55.92
N ILE A 4 -20.02 13.21 -56.33
CA ILE A 4 -18.73 13.60 -55.74
C ILE A 4 -18.97 14.19 -54.34
N ILE A 5 -19.99 15.04 -54.21
CA ILE A 5 -20.41 15.63 -52.92
C ILE A 5 -20.82 14.52 -51.92
N PHE A 6 -21.58 13.53 -52.38
CA PHE A 6 -22.00 12.40 -51.54
C PHE A 6 -20.80 11.54 -51.11
N GLY A 7 -19.83 11.31 -52.01
CA GLY A 7 -18.59 10.60 -51.68
C GLY A 7 -17.73 11.34 -50.65
N THR A 8 -17.56 12.66 -50.79
CA THR A 8 -16.82 13.48 -49.83
C THR A 8 -17.49 13.54 -48.46
N LEU A 9 -18.83 13.55 -48.41
CA LEU A 9 -19.58 13.54 -47.15
C LEU A 9 -19.37 12.23 -46.39
N ILE A 10 -19.44 11.10 -47.10
CA ILE A 10 -19.19 9.77 -46.51
C ILE A 10 -17.76 9.69 -45.94
N ILE A 11 -16.75 10.16 -46.67
CA ILE A 11 -15.35 10.15 -46.21
C ILE A 11 -15.17 11.02 -44.96
N ALA A 12 -15.84 12.18 -44.87
CA ALA A 12 -15.80 13.02 -43.68
C ALA A 12 -16.41 12.34 -42.44
N LEU A 13 -17.53 11.62 -42.63
CA LEU A 13 -18.19 10.85 -41.54
C LEU A 13 -17.31 9.72 -40.99
N LEU A 14 -16.42 9.13 -41.80
CA LEU A 14 -15.48 8.08 -41.35
C LEU A 14 -14.34 8.63 -40.47
N SER A 15 -14.08 9.95 -40.46
CA SER A 15 -12.98 10.56 -39.69
C SER A 15 -13.33 10.90 -38.24
N ALA A 16 -14.60 10.71 -37.83
CA ALA A 16 -15.10 11.06 -36.49
C ALA A 16 -14.65 10.09 -35.37
N CYS A 17 -14.06 8.94 -35.69
CA CYS A 17 -13.60 7.96 -34.71
C CYS A 17 -12.10 8.12 -34.39
N SER A 18 -11.67 9.35 -34.09
CA SER A 18 -10.32 9.61 -33.60
C SER A 18 -10.28 9.46 -32.07
N LYS A 19 -9.39 8.59 -31.57
CA LYS A 19 -9.13 8.46 -30.13
C LYS A 19 -8.37 9.69 -29.67
N ASP A 20 -9.07 10.68 -29.12
CA ASP A 20 -8.46 11.83 -28.47
C ASP A 20 -8.01 11.46 -27.06
N ASN A 21 -6.90 10.73 -26.98
CA ASN A 21 -6.31 10.26 -25.72
C ASN A 21 -5.26 11.24 -25.16
N THR A 22 -5.25 12.50 -25.62
CA THR A 22 -4.21 13.50 -25.30
C THR A 22 -4.12 13.85 -23.81
N HIS A 23 -5.15 13.55 -23.01
CA HIS A 23 -5.20 13.79 -21.56
C HIS A 23 -5.28 12.51 -20.72
N GLN A 24 -4.96 11.34 -21.29
CA GLN A 24 -5.04 10.08 -20.57
C GLN A 24 -3.72 9.78 -19.83
N ALA A 25 -3.71 9.96 -18.51
CA ALA A 25 -2.61 9.53 -17.65
C ALA A 25 -2.96 8.20 -16.97
N LEU A 26 -2.47 7.10 -17.53
CA LEU A 26 -2.58 5.77 -16.92
C LEU A 26 -1.37 5.53 -16.04
N GLY A 27 -1.61 5.07 -14.82
CA GLY A 27 -0.56 4.77 -13.86
C GLY A 27 -1.16 4.17 -12.59
N THR A 28 -0.28 3.77 -11.68
CA THR A 28 -0.67 3.31 -10.35
C THR A 28 -0.39 4.43 -9.35
N LEU A 29 -1.27 4.55 -8.35
CA LEU A 29 -1.04 5.44 -7.21
C LEU A 29 -0.34 4.63 -6.13
N GLU A 30 0.94 4.91 -5.95
CA GLU A 30 1.76 4.28 -4.91
C GLU A 30 1.78 5.13 -3.64
N ARG A 31 2.06 4.47 -2.52
CA ARG A 31 2.33 5.10 -1.23
C ARG A 31 3.47 4.36 -0.55
N ASP A 32 4.27 5.10 0.21
CA ASP A 32 5.29 4.51 1.07
C ASP A 32 4.64 3.54 2.06
N ARG A 33 5.17 2.32 2.09
CA ARG A 33 4.74 1.27 2.99
C ARG A 33 5.92 0.77 3.79
N VAL A 34 5.77 0.77 5.10
CA VAL A 34 6.71 0.14 6.03
C VAL A 34 6.03 -1.08 6.64
N THR A 35 6.69 -2.22 6.58
CA THR A 35 6.21 -3.46 7.20
C THR A 35 7.00 -3.71 8.48
N PHE A 36 6.31 -3.75 9.62
CA PHE A 36 6.91 -4.14 10.89
C PHE A 36 6.81 -5.64 11.07
N THR A 37 7.96 -6.32 11.10
CA THR A 37 8.05 -7.74 11.43
C THR A 37 8.19 -7.92 12.94
N ALA A 38 7.58 -8.97 13.50
CA ALA A 38 7.77 -9.31 14.90
C ALA A 38 9.28 -9.52 15.20
N THR A 39 9.75 -8.95 16.29
CA THR A 39 11.16 -9.05 16.71
C THR A 39 11.49 -10.39 17.37
N SER A 40 10.47 -11.16 17.74
CA SER A 40 10.61 -12.48 18.36
C SER A 40 9.42 -13.37 17.99
N ASN A 41 9.64 -14.68 18.06
CA ASN A 41 8.62 -15.69 17.79
C ASN A 41 7.76 -15.93 19.03
N GLU A 42 6.92 -14.96 19.37
CA GLU A 42 6.08 -14.99 20.56
C GLU A 42 4.60 -14.75 20.25
N ILE A 43 3.75 -15.09 21.20
CA ILE A 43 2.31 -14.91 21.09
C ILE A 43 1.96 -13.43 21.18
N ILE A 44 1.11 -12.94 20.27
CA ILE A 44 0.54 -11.60 20.35
C ILE A 44 -0.46 -11.56 21.52
N ARG A 45 -0.19 -10.70 22.51
CA ARG A 45 -1.03 -10.50 23.69
C ARG A 45 -1.98 -9.31 23.54
N ALA A 46 -1.59 -8.27 22.80
CA ALA A 46 -2.45 -7.12 22.54
C ALA A 46 -2.14 -6.42 21.20
N LEU A 47 -3.17 -5.79 20.65
CA LEU A 47 -3.13 -4.86 19.52
C LEU A 47 -3.78 -3.54 19.97
N PRO A 48 -3.04 -2.66 20.65
CA PRO A 48 -3.59 -1.47 21.30
C PRO A 48 -4.08 -0.40 20.31
N VAL A 49 -3.61 -0.43 19.06
CA VAL A 49 -4.01 0.51 18.00
C VAL A 49 -5.01 -0.15 17.06
N LYS A 50 -6.13 0.52 16.81
CA LYS A 50 -7.12 0.07 15.85
C LYS A 50 -6.61 0.27 14.43
N GLU A 51 -6.85 -0.70 13.55
CA GLU A 51 -6.52 -0.60 12.13
C GLU A 51 -7.10 0.68 11.48
N GLY A 52 -6.28 1.31 10.63
CA GLY A 52 -6.62 2.57 9.96
C GLY A 52 -6.41 3.83 10.81
N SER A 53 -5.96 3.71 12.06
CA SER A 53 -5.63 4.86 12.90
C SER A 53 -4.32 5.53 12.46
N LEU A 54 -4.22 6.84 12.68
CA LEU A 54 -2.95 7.56 12.60
C LEU A 54 -2.10 7.19 13.82
N VAL A 55 -0.79 7.05 13.62
CA VAL A 55 0.17 6.67 14.66
C VAL A 55 1.36 7.62 14.68
N SER A 56 2.02 7.73 15.82
CA SER A 56 3.23 8.54 15.98
C SER A 56 4.47 7.67 16.22
N GLU A 57 5.65 8.25 16.06
CA GLU A 57 6.91 7.55 16.37
C GLU A 57 6.95 7.14 17.85
N GLY A 58 7.41 5.91 18.11
CA GLY A 58 7.47 5.32 19.46
C GLY A 58 6.16 4.72 19.96
N GLU A 59 5.06 4.83 19.20
CA GLU A 59 3.78 4.23 19.57
C GLU A 59 3.82 2.69 19.46
N VAL A 60 3.35 2.02 20.51
CA VAL A 60 3.31 0.55 20.55
C VAL A 60 2.15 0.06 19.69
N LEU A 61 2.46 -0.66 18.61
CA LEU A 61 1.45 -1.22 17.70
C LEU A 61 1.02 -2.64 18.08
N VAL A 62 1.93 -3.43 18.68
CA VAL A 62 1.73 -4.84 19.02
C VAL A 62 2.47 -5.15 20.33
N GLN A 63 1.81 -5.84 21.25
CA GLN A 63 2.44 -6.38 22.46
C GLN A 63 2.62 -7.89 22.31
N LEU A 64 3.86 -8.36 22.32
CA LEU A 64 4.21 -9.78 22.38
C LEU A 64 4.27 -10.27 23.82
N ASP A 65 4.13 -11.58 24.02
CA ASP A 65 4.42 -12.22 25.30
C ASP A 65 5.89 -12.01 25.68
N THR A 66 6.13 -11.65 26.94
CA THR A 66 7.46 -11.30 27.45
C THR A 66 8.07 -12.39 28.31
N LYS A 67 7.35 -13.49 28.60
CA LYS A 67 7.76 -14.46 29.63
C LYS A 67 9.12 -15.09 29.33
N ASN A 68 9.34 -15.53 28.09
CA ASN A 68 10.59 -16.19 27.70
C ASN A 68 11.76 -15.18 27.71
N GLN A 69 11.52 -13.97 27.20
CA GLN A 69 12.50 -12.89 27.10
C GLN A 69 12.92 -12.43 28.49
N GLN A 70 11.98 -12.35 29.43
CA GLN A 70 12.26 -12.05 30.83
C GLN A 70 13.09 -13.16 31.49
N ALA A 71 12.81 -14.44 31.20
CA ALA A 71 13.61 -15.54 31.73
C ALA A 71 15.05 -15.52 31.20
N VAL A 72 15.24 -15.26 29.89
CA VAL A 72 16.56 -15.12 29.28
C VAL A 72 17.33 -13.94 29.90
N LEU A 73 16.66 -12.79 30.08
CA LEU A 73 17.27 -11.62 30.71
C LEU A 73 17.68 -11.91 32.16
N ALA A 74 16.80 -12.54 32.96
CA ALA A 74 17.08 -12.86 34.35
C ALA A 74 18.27 -13.79 34.50
N HIS A 75 18.40 -14.79 33.61
CA HIS A 75 19.57 -15.68 33.58
C HIS A 75 20.87 -14.91 33.33
N ALA A 76 20.90 -14.08 32.28
CA ALA A 76 22.10 -13.30 31.94
C ALA A 76 22.51 -12.32 33.06
N VAL A 77 21.54 -11.72 33.74
CA VAL A 77 21.80 -10.84 34.90
C VAL A 77 22.41 -11.63 36.07
N ALA A 78 21.92 -12.84 36.33
CA ALA A 78 22.45 -13.69 37.40
C ALA A 78 23.88 -14.17 37.12
N GLU A 79 24.25 -14.39 35.86
CA GLU A 79 25.63 -14.76 35.47
C GLU A 79 26.63 -13.60 35.62
N GLN A 80 26.16 -12.36 35.62
CA GLN A 80 27.01 -11.17 35.77
C GLN A 80 27.28 -10.81 37.25
N ALA A 81 26.42 -11.27 38.16
CA ALA A 81 26.49 -10.98 39.60
C ALA A 81 27.48 -11.91 40.33
#